data_AF-A0A4Y7L2Y4-F1
#
_entry.id   AF-A0A4Y7L2Y4-F1
#
_cell.length_a   1.000
_cell.length_b   1.000
_cell.length_c   1.000
_cell.angle_alpha   90.00
_cell.angle_beta   90.00
_cell.angle_gamma   90.00
#
_symmetry.space_group_name_H-M   'P 1'
#
loop_
_entity.id
_entity.type
_entity.pdbx_description
1 polymer ?
#
loop_
_entity_poly.entity_id
_entity_poly.type
_entity_poly.pdbx_seq_one_letter_code
_entity_poly.pdbx_strand_id
1 'polypeptide(L)'
;MSKNIYIIHDIGIDVAYALEYLHQECKLPIAHSDLKTFNVLLEHDTTAHVGDLSLAWFLHISCATGSIAYVPPEYGMGKQVSTYGDVYS
;
A
#
# COMPACT_ATOMS: atom_id res chain seq x y z
N MET A 1 -25.98 7.37 10.28
CA MET A 1 -25.33 6.20 9.63
C MET A 1 -24.66 6.54 8.29
N SER A 2 -25.09 7.57 7.55
CA SER A 2 -24.46 7.91 6.24
C SER A 2 -23.04 8.48 6.32
N LYS A 3 -22.69 9.32 7.31
CA LYS A 3 -21.37 9.98 7.37
C LYS A 3 -20.17 9.01 7.36
N ASN A 4 -20.32 7.82 7.91
CA ASN A 4 -19.21 6.85 8.03
C ASN A 4 -18.86 6.20 6.68
N ILE A 5 -19.83 6.08 5.76
CA ILE A 5 -19.59 5.50 4.43
C ILE A 5 -18.79 6.45 3.53
N TYR A 6 -18.96 7.77 3.71
CA TYR A 6 -18.22 8.77 2.95
C TYR A 6 -16.78 8.86 3.43
N ILE A 7 -16.55 8.81 4.74
CA ILE A 7 -15.20 8.85 5.31
C ILE A 7 -14.35 7.66 4.83
N ILE A 8 -14.88 6.42 4.87
CA ILE A 8 -14.12 5.25 4.39
C ILE A 8 -13.85 5.30 2.88
N HIS A 9 -14.73 5.94 2.12
CA HIS A 9 -14.57 6.11 0.68
C HIS A 9 -13.45 7.10 0.38
N ASP A 10 -13.42 8.24 1.07
CA ASP A 10 -12.39 9.26 0.89
C ASP A 10 -11.01 8.74 1.32
N ILE A 11 -10.95 7.98 2.42
CA ILE A 11 -9.72 7.26 2.84
C ILE A 11 -9.22 6.31 1.75
N GLY A 12 -10.13 5.56 1.11
CA GLY A 12 -9.77 4.63 0.03
C GLY A 12 -9.22 5.34 -1.20
N ILE A 13 -9.77 6.52 -1.53
CA ILE A 13 -9.27 7.37 -2.62
C ILE A 13 -7.86 7.87 -2.31
N ASP A 14 -7.63 8.39 -1.11
CA ASP A 14 -6.33 8.91 -0.70
C ASP A 14 -5.24 7.84 -0.73
N VAL A 15 -5.55 6.62 -0.24
CA VAL A 15 -4.63 5.48 -0.32
C VAL A 15 -4.35 5.09 -1.77
N ALA A 16 -5.35 5.09 -2.64
CA ALA A 16 -5.18 4.79 -4.05
C ALA A 16 -4.26 5.81 -4.75
N TYR A 17 -4.42 7.11 -4.46
CA TYR A 17 -3.52 8.14 -4.99
C TYR A 17 -2.08 7.99 -4.49
N ALA A 18 -1.89 7.65 -3.22
CA ALA A 18 -0.56 7.40 -2.68
C ALA A 18 0.13 6.20 -3.36
N LEU A 19 -0.60 5.11 -3.61
CA LEU A 19 -0.07 3.96 -4.35
C LEU A 19 0.20 4.28 -5.82
N GLU A 20 -0.69 5.02 -6.49
CA GLU A 20 -0.47 5.47 -7.86
C GLU A 20 0.82 6.28 -7.98
N TYR A 21 1.07 7.20 -7.05
CA TYR A 21 2.31 7.96 -6.98
C TYR A 21 3.55 7.07 -6.87
N LEU A 22 3.52 6.10 -5.95
CA LEU A 22 4.63 5.16 -5.73
C LEU A 22 4.87 4.24 -6.94
N HIS A 23 3.79 3.78 -7.57
CA HIS A 23 3.84 2.78 -8.63
C HIS A 23 4.14 3.36 -10.00
N GLN A 24 3.63 4.57 -10.31
CA GLN A 24 3.64 5.11 -11.67
C GLN A 24 4.37 6.44 -11.79
N GLU A 25 4.33 7.30 -10.77
CA GLU A 25 4.91 8.65 -10.86
C GLU A 25 6.37 8.71 -10.40
N CYS A 26 6.82 7.72 -9.62
CA CYS A 26 8.23 7.59 -9.24
C CYS A 26 9.09 7.16 -10.42
N LYS A 27 10.27 7.80 -10.59
CA LYS A 27 11.24 7.48 -11.66
C LYS A 27 11.61 5.99 -11.72
N LEU A 28 11.67 5.36 -10.55
CA LEU A 28 11.71 3.91 -10.39
C LEU A 28 10.46 3.54 -9.58
N PRO A 29 9.58 2.68 -10.10
CA PRO A 29 8.42 2.21 -9.35
C PRO A 29 8.81 1.60 -8.00
N ILE A 30 8.07 1.97 -6.95
CA ILE A 30 8.29 1.54 -5.57
C ILE A 30 7.10 0.68 -5.16
N ALA A 31 7.34 -0.52 -4.63
CA ALA A 31 6.33 -1.30 -3.94
C ALA A 31 6.43 -1.04 -2.43
N HIS A 32 5.31 -0.76 -1.77
CA HIS A 32 5.25 -0.52 -0.33
C HIS A 32 5.51 -1.81 0.48
N SER A 33 4.98 -2.95 0.03
CA SER A 33 5.18 -4.31 0.58
C SER A 33 4.74 -4.55 2.03
N ASP A 34 4.12 -3.56 2.68
CA ASP A 34 3.54 -3.69 4.02
C ASP A 34 2.31 -2.81 4.19
N LEU A 35 1.52 -2.66 3.13
CA LEU A 35 0.27 -1.92 3.23
C LEU A 35 -0.68 -2.68 4.15
N LYS A 36 -1.19 -2.00 5.17
CA LYS A 36 -2.18 -2.50 6.13
C LYS A 36 -2.87 -1.31 6.78
N THR A 37 -4.04 -1.54 7.35
CA THR A 37 -4.82 -0.48 8.02
C THR A 37 -4.05 0.28 9.10
N PHE A 38 -3.11 -0.39 9.80
CA PHE A 38 -2.25 0.26 10.80
C PHE A 38 -1.23 1.24 10.21
N ASN A 39 -0.88 1.06 8.93
CA ASN A 39 0.06 1.90 8.20
C ASN A 39 -0.66 3.03 7.42
N VAL A 40 -1.99 3.17 7.59
CA VAL A 40 -2.78 4.29 7.09
C VAL A 40 -3.02 5.27 8.25
N LEU A 41 -2.39 6.44 8.18
CA LEU A 41 -2.49 7.49 9.18
C LEU A 41 -3.61 8.46 8.78
N LEU A 42 -4.50 8.79 9.73
CA LEU A 42 -5.59 9.74 9.51
C LEU A 42 -5.28 11.06 10.21
N GLU A 43 -5.39 12.15 9.47
CA GLU A 43 -5.27 13.50 10.02
C GLU A 43 -6.64 14.03 10.54
N HIS A 44 -6.63 15.16 11.23
CA HIS A 44 -7.82 15.73 11.86
C HIS A 44 -8.93 16.10 10.86
N ASP A 45 -8.56 16.37 9.60
CA ASP A 45 -9.45 16.74 8.51
C ASP A 45 -9.90 15.54 7.66
N THR A 46 -9.69 14.32 8.14
CA THR A 46 -10.02 13.05 7.45
C THR A 46 -9.19 12.73 6.21
N THR A 47 -8.09 13.46 5.96
CA THR A 47 -7.10 13.08 4.95
C THR A 47 -6.33 11.84 5.41
N ALA A 48 -6.17 10.86 4.52
CA ALA A 48 -5.39 9.65 4.79
C ALA A 48 -4.00 9.71 4.15
N HIS A 49 -3.00 9.23 4.90
CA HIS A 49 -1.62 9.12 4.43
C HIS A 49 -1.10 7.70 4.61
N VAL A 50 -0.44 7.18 3.58
CA VAL A 50 0.26 5.89 3.65
C VAL A 50 1.64 6.11 4.30
N GLY A 51 1.92 5.36 5.38
CA GLY A 51 3.16 5.43 6.16
C GLY A 51 3.84 4.07 6.32
N ASP A 52 4.97 4.06 7.02
CA ASP A 52 5.84 2.88 7.23
C ASP A 52 6.38 2.25 5.93
N LEU A 53 7.37 2.93 5.35
CA LEU A 53 8.11 2.48 4.18
C LEU A 53 9.30 1.57 4.53
N SER A 54 9.33 0.97 5.72
CA SER A 54 10.47 0.15 6.17
C SER A 54 10.71 -1.09 5.30
N LEU A 55 9.66 -1.58 4.66
CA LEU A 55 9.70 -2.67 3.68
C LEU A 55 9.48 -2.19 2.24
N ALA A 56 9.50 -0.88 1.99
CA ALA A 56 9.34 -0.36 0.64
C ALA A 56 10.60 -0.59 -0.20
N TRP A 57 10.43 -1.02 -1.45
CA TRP A 57 11.54 -1.34 -2.33
C TRP A 57 11.28 -0.86 -3.76
N PHE A 58 12.35 -0.43 -4.42
CA PHE A 58 12.33 -0.27 -5.88
C PHE A 58 12.13 -1.62 -6.54
N LEU A 59 11.19 -1.69 -7.48
CA LEU A 59 10.98 -2.89 -8.28
C LEU A 59 12.29 -3.30 -8.99
N HIS A 60 12.54 -4.60 -9.09
CA HIS A 60 13.74 -5.26 -9.64
C HIS A 60 14.96 -5.42 -8.71
N ILE A 61 14.90 -5.00 -7.45
CA ILE A 61 16.06 -5.08 -6.53
C ILE A 61 15.91 -6.16 -5.42
N SER A 62 14.70 -6.64 -5.11
CA SER A 62 14.46 -7.43 -3.87
C SER A 62 13.62 -8.70 -4.00
N CYS A 63 13.71 -9.53 -2.95
CA CYS A 63 12.96 -10.77 -2.70
C CYS A 63 11.70 -10.47 -1.86
N ALA A 64 10.64 -11.27 -2.01
CA ALA A 64 9.32 -11.05 -1.39
C ALA A 64 9.36 -10.86 0.14
N THR A 65 8.70 -9.79 0.62
CA THR A 65 8.55 -9.44 2.05
C THR A 65 7.14 -8.92 2.33
N GLY A 66 6.66 -9.07 3.57
CA GLY A 66 5.44 -8.41 4.06
C GLY A 66 4.85 -9.04 5.33
N SER A 67 3.84 -8.41 5.92
CA SER A 67 3.12 -8.94 7.10
C SER A 67 2.25 -10.16 6.76
N ILE A 68 2.37 -11.25 7.52
CA ILE A 68 1.73 -12.57 7.27
C ILE A 68 0.25 -12.51 6.83
N ALA A 69 -0.55 -11.60 7.38
CA ALA A 69 -1.99 -11.48 7.07
C ALA A 69 -2.32 -10.68 5.80
N TYR A 70 -1.37 -9.88 5.30
CA TYR A 70 -1.54 -8.95 4.17
C TYR A 70 -0.63 -9.31 2.99
N VAL A 71 0.18 -10.35 3.13
CA VAL A 71 1.07 -10.84 2.07
C VAL A 71 0.26 -11.51 0.96
N PRO A 72 0.46 -11.10 -0.30
CA PRO A 72 -0.13 -11.77 -1.45
C PRO A 72 0.25 -13.26 -1.51
N PRO A 73 -0.68 -14.17 -1.85
CA PRO A 73 -0.43 -15.61 -1.83
C PRO A 73 0.71 -16.03 -2.77
N GLU A 74 0.94 -15.31 -3.86
CA GLU A 74 1.99 -15.58 -4.82
C GLU A 74 3.41 -15.35 -4.27
N TYR A 75 3.56 -14.53 -3.21
CA TYR A 75 4.86 -14.34 -2.55
C TYR A 75 5.29 -15.62 -1.82
N GLY A 76 4.33 -16.38 -1.27
CA GLY A 76 4.57 -17.71 -0.71
C GLY A 76 4.94 -18.78 -1.74
N MET A 77 4.73 -18.51 -3.03
CA MET A 77 5.09 -19.38 -4.15
C MET A 77 6.45 -19.02 -4.77
N GLY A 78 7.21 -18.12 -4.14
CA GLY A 78 8.53 -17.68 -4.61
C GLY A 78 8.49 -16.65 -5.73
N LYS A 79 7.34 -15.99 -5.98
CA LYS A 79 7.30 -14.82 -6.87
C LYS A 79 7.94 -13.60 -6.22
N GLN A 80 8.53 -12.73 -7.04
CA GLN A 80 9.16 -11.49 -6.57
C GLN A 80 8.15 -10.41 -6.19
N VAL A 81 8.61 -9.42 -5.44
CA VAL A 81 7.83 -8.22 -5.08
C VAL A 81 7.32 -7.53 -6.35
N SER A 82 6.05 -7.11 -6.32
CA SER A 82 5.43 -6.36 -7.40
C SER A 82 4.42 -5.34 -6.85
N THR A 83 4.05 -4.36 -7.66
CA THR A 83 3.00 -3.39 -7.35
C THR A 83 1.63 -4.04 -7.14
N TYR A 84 1.37 -5.18 -7.77
CA TYR A 84 0.14 -5.95 -7.57
C TYR A 84 0.00 -6.48 -6.14
N GLY A 85 1.13 -6.61 -5.41
CA GLY A 85 1.08 -6.98 -4.01
C GLY A 85 0.44 -5.90 -3.16
N ASP A 86 0.78 -4.63 -3.40
CA ASP A 86 0.17 -3.50 -2.70
C ASP A 86 -1.32 -3.32 -3.07
N VAL A 87 -1.74 -3.80 -4.24
CA VAL A 87 -3.16 -3.78 -4.66
C VAL A 87 -3.98 -4.87 -3.96
N TYR A 88 -3.34 -5.97 -3.57
CA TYR A 88 -4.00 -7.08 -2.86
C TYR A 88 -4.21 -6.76 -1.37
N SER A 89 -3.20 -6.14 -0.74
CA SER A 89 -3.17 -5.81 0.68
C SER A 89 -4.19 -4.74 1.08
#